data_AF-A0A913WWN2-F1
#
_entry.id   AF-A0A913WWN2-F1
#
_cell.length_a   1.000
_cell.length_b   1.000
_cell.length_c   1.000
_cell.angle_alpha   90.00
_cell.angle_beta   90.00
_cell.angle_gamma   90.00
#
_symmetry.space_group_name_H-M   'P 1'
#
loop_
_entity.id
_entity.type
_entity.pdbx_description
1 polymer ?
#
loop_
_entity_poly.entity_id
_entity_poly.type
_entity_poly.pdbx_seq_one_letter_code
_entity_poly.pdbx_strand_id
1 'polypeptide(L)'
;MKNVRALYPDAPKGSIRVATVRYYTSLYESHMKKKKNQFKNHLSRQRKYERRKRKLSARKSILNKTSHLDERERKKAMTVMRLDFMSSEHSDDEENTLIVSKLPWRSEEVDSLFEALDEKHSRSLSRKSRRMALTRYEANDPSKRAVPDRFPTFAVKKDHYKDRPFKFIKNKK
;
A
#
# COMPACT_ATOMS: atom_id res chain seq x y z
N MET A 1 -38.75 -34.95 -1.24
CA MET A 1 -38.83 -33.55 -0.76
C MET A 1 -40.24 -33.32 -0.21
N LYS A 2 -40.40 -32.82 1.02
CA LYS A 2 -41.74 -32.53 1.59
C LYS A 2 -42.41 -31.40 0.79
N ASN A 3 -43.72 -31.51 0.53
CA ASN A 3 -44.49 -30.50 -0.19
C ASN A 3 -44.60 -29.21 0.65
N VAL A 4 -43.71 -28.25 0.42
CA VAL A 4 -43.63 -26.95 1.14
C VAL A 4 -44.95 -26.16 1.05
N ARG A 5 -45.74 -26.43 0.01
CA ARG A 5 -47.06 -25.83 -0.21
C ARG A 5 -48.11 -26.23 0.85
N ALA A 6 -47.92 -27.38 1.50
CA ALA A 6 -48.80 -27.84 2.58
C ALA A 6 -48.58 -27.07 3.90
N LEU A 7 -47.43 -26.40 4.05
CA LEU A 7 -47.08 -25.62 5.25
C LEU A 7 -47.53 -24.15 5.14
N TYR A 8 -47.79 -23.66 3.92
CA TYR A 8 -48.18 -22.27 3.65
C TYR A 8 -49.27 -22.25 2.57
N PRO A 9 -50.52 -22.63 2.91
CA PRO A 9 -51.60 -22.80 1.95
C PRO A 9 -52.07 -21.47 1.34
N ASP A 10 -51.99 -20.37 2.09
CA ASP A 10 -52.47 -19.04 1.68
C ASP A 10 -51.47 -18.28 0.79
N ALA A 11 -50.29 -18.87 0.55
CA ALA A 11 -49.26 -18.22 -0.25
C ALA A 11 -49.67 -18.15 -1.73
N PRO A 12 -49.53 -16.96 -2.39
CA PRO A 12 -49.87 -16.80 -3.80
C PRO A 12 -49.14 -17.82 -4.68
N LYS A 13 -49.83 -18.37 -5.70
CA LYS A 13 -49.30 -19.43 -6.55
C LYS A 13 -47.98 -19.00 -7.20
N GLY A 14 -46.91 -19.76 -6.97
CA GLY A 14 -45.57 -19.47 -7.48
C GLY A 14 -44.69 -18.59 -6.59
N SER A 15 -45.26 -17.88 -5.60
CA SER A 15 -44.50 -17.02 -4.67
C SER A 15 -43.45 -17.79 -3.87
N ILE A 16 -43.80 -19.00 -3.38
CA ILE A 16 -42.88 -19.89 -2.65
C ILE A 16 -41.68 -20.27 -3.53
N ARG A 17 -41.91 -20.58 -4.81
CA ARG A 17 -40.85 -20.93 -5.77
C ARG A 17 -39.93 -19.73 -6.02
N VAL A 18 -40.49 -18.54 -6.22
CA VAL A 18 -39.72 -17.30 -6.42
C VAL A 18 -38.90 -16.97 -5.18
N ALA A 19 -39.50 -17.05 -3.98
CA ALA A 19 -38.80 -16.82 -2.71
C ALA A 19 -37.67 -17.84 -2.49
N THR A 20 -37.90 -19.09 -2.83
CA THR A 20 -36.91 -20.18 -2.72
C THR A 20 -35.74 -19.95 -3.68
N VAL A 21 -36.02 -19.64 -4.95
CA VAL A 21 -34.98 -19.29 -5.93
C VAL A 21 -34.18 -18.09 -5.46
N ARG A 22 -34.85 -17.01 -5.00
CA ARG A 22 -34.20 -15.78 -4.53
C ARG A 22 -33.34 -15.99 -3.27
N TYR A 23 -33.78 -16.86 -2.37
CA TYR A 23 -33.03 -17.25 -1.18
C TYR A 23 -31.75 -18.00 -1.56
N TYR A 24 -31.85 -19.01 -2.42
CA TYR A 24 -30.68 -19.80 -2.84
C TYR A 24 -29.72 -19.01 -3.74
N THR A 25 -30.20 -18.10 -4.60
CA THR A 25 -29.32 -17.18 -5.35
C THR A 25 -28.60 -16.21 -4.41
N SER A 26 -29.28 -15.65 -3.42
CA SER A 26 -28.66 -14.78 -2.40
C SER A 26 -27.60 -15.52 -1.58
N LEU A 27 -27.89 -16.76 -1.15
CA LEU A 27 -26.91 -17.63 -0.49
C LEU A 27 -25.71 -17.91 -1.38
N TYR A 28 -25.94 -18.27 -2.65
CA TYR A 28 -24.89 -18.53 -3.63
C TYR A 28 -24.02 -17.28 -3.86
N GLU A 29 -24.61 -16.10 -4.01
CA GLU A 29 -23.89 -14.84 -4.18
C GLU A 29 -23.06 -14.48 -2.93
N SER A 30 -23.62 -14.64 -1.73
CA SER A 30 -22.88 -14.40 -0.47
C SER A 30 -21.71 -15.38 -0.32
N HIS A 31 -21.93 -16.64 -0.71
CA HIS A 31 -20.92 -17.69 -0.72
C HIS A 31 -19.87 -17.43 -1.80
N MET A 32 -20.24 -16.91 -2.98
CA MET A 32 -19.30 -16.51 -4.04
C MET A 32 -18.51 -15.26 -3.67
N LYS A 33 -19.11 -14.31 -2.95
CA LYS A 33 -18.43 -13.13 -2.39
C LYS A 33 -17.47 -13.50 -1.25
N LYS A 34 -17.78 -14.52 -0.46
CA LYS A 34 -16.86 -15.12 0.53
C LYS A 34 -15.77 -15.99 -0.13
N LYS A 35 -16.11 -16.76 -1.19
CA LYS A 35 -15.18 -17.63 -1.94
C LYS A 35 -14.17 -16.85 -2.77
N LYS A 36 -14.60 -15.75 -3.39
CA LYS A 36 -13.66 -14.83 -4.04
C LYS A 36 -12.99 -14.04 -2.92
N ASN A 37 -11.77 -14.43 -2.57
CA ASN A 37 -10.80 -13.77 -1.65
C ASN A 37 -10.57 -12.25 -1.89
N GLN A 38 -11.39 -11.60 -2.74
CA GLN A 38 -11.42 -10.19 -3.06
C GLN A 38 -11.54 -9.28 -1.85
N PHE A 39 -12.34 -9.63 -0.83
CA PHE A 39 -12.47 -8.78 0.35
C PHE A 39 -11.18 -8.73 1.18
N LYS A 40 -10.61 -9.89 1.51
CA LYS A 40 -9.32 -9.98 2.21
C LYS A 40 -8.20 -9.33 1.38
N ASN A 41 -8.18 -9.56 0.08
CA ASN A 41 -7.22 -8.93 -0.84
C ASN A 41 -7.38 -7.41 -0.92
N HIS A 42 -8.61 -6.91 -0.96
CA HIS A 42 -8.91 -5.48 -0.95
C HIS A 42 -8.43 -4.85 0.36
N LEU A 43 -8.79 -5.43 1.50
CA LEU A 43 -8.37 -4.95 2.81
C LEU A 43 -6.83 -4.97 2.95
N SER A 44 -6.17 -6.03 2.47
CA SER A 44 -4.72 -6.12 2.42
C SER A 44 -4.10 -5.01 1.56
N ARG A 45 -4.62 -4.79 0.34
CA ARG A 45 -4.19 -3.69 -0.55
C ARG A 45 -4.39 -2.33 0.11
N GLN A 46 -5.53 -2.11 0.76
CA GLN A 46 -5.85 -0.87 1.46
C GLN A 46 -4.88 -0.63 2.63
N ARG A 47 -4.63 -1.64 3.47
CA ARG A 47 -3.64 -1.56 4.56
C ARG A 47 -2.25 -1.22 4.02
N LYS A 48 -1.80 -1.88 2.95
CA LYS A 48 -0.51 -1.60 2.28
C LYS A 48 -0.45 -0.15 1.77
N TYR A 49 -1.53 0.35 1.19
CA TYR A 49 -1.61 1.74 0.73
C TYR A 49 -1.53 2.73 1.90
N GLU A 50 -2.34 2.53 2.94
CA GLU A 50 -2.36 3.40 4.12
C GLU A 50 -1.01 3.43 4.85
N ARG A 51 -0.32 2.29 4.95
CA ARG A 51 1.06 2.25 5.50
C ARG A 51 2.02 3.12 4.69
N ARG A 52 2.03 3.00 3.35
CA ARG A 52 2.87 3.86 2.48
C ARG A 52 2.50 5.33 2.61
N LYS A 53 1.22 5.64 2.68
CA LYS A 53 0.71 7.01 2.87
C LYS A 53 1.17 7.60 4.20
N ARG A 54 1.11 6.84 5.29
CA ARG A 54 1.62 7.27 6.61
C ARG A 54 3.11 7.51 6.59
N LYS A 55 3.92 6.61 6.01
CA LYS A 55 5.38 6.85 5.83
C LYS A 55 5.64 8.15 5.10
N LEU A 56 4.96 8.34 3.96
CA LEU A 56 5.13 9.53 3.15
C LEU A 56 4.77 10.80 3.94
N SER A 57 3.65 10.77 4.67
CA SER A 57 3.22 11.90 5.50
C SER A 57 4.21 12.21 6.62
N ALA A 58 4.73 11.19 7.30
CA ALA A 58 5.74 11.33 8.34
C ALA A 58 7.02 11.96 7.79
N ARG A 59 7.53 11.45 6.66
CA ARG A 59 8.74 11.97 5.99
C ARG A 59 8.55 13.41 5.53
N LYS A 60 7.41 13.77 4.92
CA LYS A 60 7.11 15.15 4.53
C LYS A 60 7.09 16.09 5.74
N SER A 61 6.46 15.66 6.84
CA SER A 61 6.41 16.44 8.08
C SER A 61 7.81 16.70 8.64
N ILE A 62 8.66 15.69 8.72
CA ILE A 62 10.05 15.84 9.19
C ILE A 62 10.89 16.66 8.22
N LEU A 63 10.76 16.43 6.91
CA LEU A 63 11.48 17.20 5.90
C LEU A 63 11.17 18.69 6.07
N ASN A 64 9.89 19.06 6.20
CA ASN A 64 9.47 20.46 6.40
C ASN A 64 9.99 21.08 7.70
N LYS A 65 10.10 20.29 8.78
CA LYS A 65 10.64 20.75 10.07
C LYS A 65 12.17 20.80 10.13
N THR A 66 12.83 20.14 9.18
CA THR A 66 14.29 20.06 9.15
C THR A 66 14.86 21.41 8.75
N SER A 67 15.64 22.06 9.61
CA SER A 67 16.21 23.40 9.36
C SER A 67 17.55 23.40 8.62
N HIS A 68 18.30 22.29 8.65
CA HIS A 68 19.67 22.21 8.11
C HIS A 68 19.77 21.90 6.61
N LEU A 69 18.65 21.74 5.91
CA LEU A 69 18.66 21.51 4.46
C LEU A 69 18.46 22.84 3.74
N ASP A 70 19.31 23.09 2.75
CA ASP A 70 19.13 24.23 1.84
C ASP A 70 17.82 24.10 1.07
N GLU A 71 17.28 25.22 0.59
CA GLU A 71 16.02 25.25 -0.15
C GLU A 71 16.12 24.43 -1.45
N ARG A 72 17.29 24.39 -2.10
CA ARG A 72 17.52 23.56 -3.29
C ARG A 72 17.47 22.07 -2.96
N GLU A 73 18.10 21.67 -1.86
CA GLU A 73 18.12 20.28 -1.39
C GLU A 73 16.73 19.82 -0.94
N ARG A 74 15.99 20.71 -0.25
CA ARG A 74 14.60 20.48 0.13
C ARG A 74 13.72 20.27 -1.10
N LYS A 75 13.83 21.14 -2.11
CA LYS A 75 13.10 20.99 -3.38
C LYS A 75 13.45 19.67 -4.07
N LYS A 76 14.75 19.33 -4.14
CA LYS A 76 15.23 18.05 -4.67
C LYS A 76 14.59 16.87 -3.92
N ALA A 77 14.67 16.84 -2.59
CA ALA A 77 14.06 15.81 -1.75
C ALA A 77 12.53 15.72 -1.93
N MET A 78 11.84 16.86 -2.09
CA MET A 78 10.40 16.89 -2.29
C MET A 78 9.96 16.21 -3.59
N THR A 79 10.80 16.21 -4.63
CA THR A 79 10.48 15.52 -5.92
C THR A 79 10.29 14.01 -5.76
N VAL A 80 10.97 13.39 -4.79
CA VAL A 80 10.87 11.95 -4.48
C VAL A 80 9.87 11.64 -3.37
N MET A 81 9.27 12.66 -2.75
CA MET A 81 8.19 12.51 -1.75
C MET A 81 6.85 12.15 -2.39
N ARG A 82 6.82 10.99 -3.06
CA ARG A 82 5.67 10.39 -3.74
C ARG A 82 5.48 8.94 -3.29
N LEU A 83 4.23 8.45 -3.35
CA LEU A 83 3.90 7.06 -2.98
C LEU A 83 4.66 6.02 -3.81
N ASP A 84 5.02 6.40 -5.02
CA ASP A 84 5.79 5.59 -5.96
C ASP A 84 7.15 5.18 -5.41
N PHE A 85 7.82 6.09 -4.71
CA PHE A 85 9.13 5.87 -4.10
C PHE A 85 9.06 5.23 -2.71
N MET A 86 7.88 5.04 -2.12
CA MET A 86 7.76 4.41 -0.80
C MET A 86 7.93 2.89 -0.91
N SER A 87 8.67 2.27 0.02
CA SER A 87 8.81 0.81 0.07
C SER A 87 7.48 0.13 0.40
N SER A 88 7.33 -1.12 -0.04
CA SER A 88 6.16 -1.93 0.25
C SER A 88 6.33 -2.59 1.62
N GLU A 89 5.25 -2.66 2.40
CA GLU A 89 5.25 -3.36 3.70
C GLU A 89 4.17 -4.42 3.73
N HIS A 90 4.49 -5.60 4.24
CA HIS A 90 3.56 -6.69 4.48
C HIS A 90 3.56 -7.03 5.96
N SER A 91 2.38 -7.35 6.49
CA SER A 91 2.29 -7.89 7.84
C SER A 91 2.86 -9.30 7.81
N ASP A 92 3.74 -9.59 8.75
CA ASP A 92 3.96 -10.97 9.14
C ASP A 92 2.75 -11.40 9.97
N ASP A 93 2.17 -12.56 9.66
CA ASP A 93 0.93 -13.00 10.31
C ASP A 93 1.21 -13.61 11.71
N GLU A 94 2.47 -13.93 12.00
CA GLU A 94 2.89 -14.60 13.25
C GLU A 94 3.44 -13.63 14.31
N GLU A 95 4.00 -12.49 13.89
CA GLU A 95 4.57 -11.51 14.79
C GLU A 95 3.98 -10.11 14.53
N ASN A 96 3.92 -9.25 15.55
CA ASN A 96 3.46 -7.86 15.41
C ASN A 96 4.51 -6.99 14.69
N THR A 97 5.00 -7.48 13.56
CA THR A 97 6.14 -7.02 12.79
C THR A 97 5.72 -6.75 11.35
N LEU A 98 6.54 -5.99 10.65
CA LEU A 98 6.33 -5.65 9.24
C LEU A 98 7.56 -6.00 8.43
N ILE A 99 7.34 -6.76 7.36
CA ILE A 99 8.37 -7.08 6.38
C ILE A 99 8.40 -5.97 5.33
N VAL A 100 9.56 -5.35 5.14
CA VAL A 100 9.80 -4.23 4.23
C VAL A 100 10.52 -4.72 2.98
N SER A 101 9.86 -4.69 1.83
CA SER A 101 10.52 -4.97 0.55
C SER A 101 11.09 -3.68 -0.05
N LYS A 102 12.43 -3.61 -0.19
CA LYS A 102 13.12 -2.49 -0.83
C LYS A 102 12.77 -2.39 -2.32
N LEU A 103 12.84 -1.19 -2.87
CA LEU A 103 12.63 -0.94 -4.30
C LEU A 103 13.98 -1.10 -5.00
N PRO A 104 14.20 -2.15 -5.81
CA PRO A 104 15.53 -2.46 -6.35
C PRO A 104 16.08 -1.34 -7.23
N TRP A 105 15.19 -0.61 -7.89
CA TRP A 105 15.50 0.49 -8.78
C TRP A 105 15.77 1.83 -8.10
N ARG A 106 15.43 1.98 -6.81
CA ARG A 106 15.61 3.25 -6.09
C ARG A 106 17.10 3.45 -5.81
N SER A 107 17.59 4.65 -6.07
CA SER A 107 18.99 5.02 -5.80
C SER A 107 19.32 4.97 -4.31
N GLU A 108 20.57 4.67 -3.97
CA GLU A 108 21.09 4.72 -2.61
C GLU A 108 20.97 6.11 -1.97
N GLU A 109 21.11 7.18 -2.77
CA GLU A 109 20.92 8.57 -2.30
C GLU A 109 19.52 8.77 -1.68
N VAL A 110 18.49 8.26 -2.36
CA VAL A 110 17.10 8.34 -1.89
C VAL A 110 16.85 7.38 -0.72
N ASP A 111 17.48 6.20 -0.71
CA ASP A 111 17.41 5.27 0.42
C ASP A 111 17.95 5.94 1.69
N SER A 112 19.16 6.48 1.63
CA SER A 112 19.81 7.17 2.74
C SER A 112 19.01 8.38 3.22
N LEU A 113 18.49 9.19 2.29
CA LEU A 113 17.59 10.31 2.63
C LEU A 113 16.36 9.83 3.41
N PHE A 114 15.72 8.76 2.96
CA PHE A 114 14.54 8.23 3.62
C PHE A 114 14.83 7.61 4.98
N GLU A 115 15.95 6.92 5.13
CA GLU A 115 16.41 6.37 6.40
C GLU A 115 16.70 7.48 7.41
N ALA A 116 17.40 8.54 7.01
CA ALA A 116 17.67 9.69 7.87
C ALA A 116 16.38 10.41 8.33
N LEU A 117 15.38 10.52 7.46
CA LEU A 117 14.08 11.09 7.81
C LEU A 117 13.26 10.18 8.74
N ASP A 118 13.28 8.87 8.50
CA ASP A 118 12.59 7.88 9.34
C ASP A 118 13.22 7.83 10.74
N GLU A 119 14.55 7.91 10.84
CA GLU A 119 15.27 7.99 12.11
C GLU A 119 14.87 9.24 12.89
N LYS A 120 14.93 10.43 12.26
CA LYS A 120 14.48 11.69 12.87
C LYS A 120 13.01 11.61 13.31
N HIS A 121 12.14 11.02 12.50
CA HIS A 121 10.75 10.80 12.88
C HIS A 121 10.66 9.93 14.13
N SER A 122 11.37 8.79 14.19
CA SER A 122 11.36 7.88 15.34
C SER A 122 11.81 8.56 16.65
N ARG A 123 12.81 9.45 16.55
CA ARG A 123 13.31 10.25 17.67
C ARG A 123 12.30 11.29 18.13
N SER A 124 11.54 11.88 17.20
CA SER A 124 10.47 12.84 17.51
C SER A 124 9.23 12.23 18.16
N LEU A 125 9.04 10.91 18.07
CA LEU A 125 7.92 10.22 18.70
C LEU A 125 8.05 10.18 20.23
N SER A 126 6.92 10.29 20.92
CA SER A 126 6.84 10.08 22.36
C SER A 126 7.30 8.67 22.76
N ARG A 127 7.74 8.48 24.01
CA ARG A 127 8.15 7.17 24.54
C ARG A 127 7.05 6.11 24.38
N LYS A 128 5.79 6.49 24.63
CA LYS A 128 4.63 5.61 24.46
C LYS A 128 4.44 5.22 22.99
N SER A 129 4.45 6.20 22.09
CA SER A 129 4.29 5.97 20.65
C SER A 129 5.42 5.11 20.07
N ARG A 130 6.66 5.30 20.54
CA ARG A 130 7.82 4.51 20.12
C ARG A 130 7.69 3.05 20.56
N ARG A 131 7.21 2.79 21.78
CA ARG A 131 6.94 1.42 22.28
C ARG A 131 5.81 0.72 21.52
N MET A 132 4.82 1.47 21.04
CA MET A 132 3.71 0.93 20.26
C MET A 132 4.03 0.80 18.76
N ALA A 133 5.20 1.27 18.32
CA ALA A 133 5.58 1.19 16.92
C ALA A 133 5.90 -0.27 16.54
N LEU A 134 5.32 -0.73 15.44
CA LEU A 134 5.63 -2.05 14.89
C LEU A 134 7.10 -2.14 14.50
N THR A 135 7.74 -3.24 14.87
CA THR A 135 9.10 -3.58 14.44
C THR A 135 9.10 -3.87 12.95
N ARG A 136 10.18 -3.49 12.26
CA ARG A 136 10.32 -3.66 10.80
C ARG A 136 11.57 -4.46 10.50
N TYR A 137 11.43 -5.44 9.63
CA TYR A 137 12.53 -6.24 9.11
C TYR A 137 12.61 -6.10 7.60
N GLU A 138 13.81 -6.19 7.06
CA GLU A 138 14.02 -6.18 5.62
C GLU A 138 13.64 -7.55 5.03
N ALA A 139 12.91 -7.53 3.92
CA ALA A 139 12.61 -8.74 3.17
C ALA A 139 13.86 -9.24 2.44
N ASN A 140 14.04 -10.56 2.37
CA ASN A 140 15.05 -11.16 1.49
C ASN A 140 14.76 -10.84 0.00
N ASP A 141 13.47 -10.83 -0.38
CA ASP A 141 13.06 -10.56 -1.74
C ASP A 141 12.80 -9.06 -2.01
N PRO A 142 13.35 -8.50 -3.10
CA PRO A 142 13.09 -7.13 -3.49
C PRO A 142 11.65 -6.94 -4.00
N SER A 143 11.17 -5.70 -3.93
CA SER A 143 9.82 -5.36 -4.40
C SER A 143 9.72 -5.45 -5.92
N LYS A 144 8.69 -6.14 -6.42
CA LYS A 144 8.35 -6.27 -7.86
C LYS A 144 7.75 -4.99 -8.48
N ARG A 145 7.75 -3.87 -7.77
CA ARG A 145 7.13 -2.63 -8.25
C ARG A 145 7.99 -2.00 -9.34
N ALA A 146 7.37 -1.58 -10.43
CA ALA A 146 8.04 -0.92 -11.54
C ALA A 146 8.51 0.50 -11.18
N VAL A 147 9.52 0.97 -11.90
CA VAL A 147 9.94 2.38 -11.92
C VAL A 147 8.77 3.23 -12.45
N PRO A 148 8.46 4.37 -11.81
CA PRO A 148 7.44 5.30 -12.29
C PRO A 148 7.79 5.87 -13.66
N ASP A 149 6.82 6.36 -14.43
CA ASP A 149 7.12 6.93 -15.76
C ASP A 149 7.88 8.26 -15.68
N ARG A 150 7.60 9.04 -14.64
CA ARG A 150 8.24 10.33 -14.38
C ARG A 150 9.01 10.28 -13.08
N PHE A 151 10.34 10.28 -13.17
CA PHE A 151 11.25 10.25 -12.03
C PHE A 151 12.45 11.17 -12.29
N PRO A 152 13.03 11.78 -11.24
CA PRO A 152 14.26 12.52 -11.38
C PRO A 152 15.45 11.57 -11.50
N THR A 153 16.48 11.99 -12.25
CA THR A 153 17.66 11.18 -12.61
C THR A 153 18.57 10.80 -11.43
N PHE A 154 18.44 11.47 -10.29
CA PHE A 154 19.19 11.09 -9.10
C PHE A 154 18.49 9.97 -8.32
N ALA A 155 17.19 9.73 -8.57
CA ALA A 155 16.37 8.87 -7.70
C ALA A 155 16.29 7.40 -8.13
N VAL A 156 16.84 7.08 -9.29
CA VAL A 156 16.88 5.72 -9.85
C VAL A 156 18.34 5.33 -10.10
N LYS A 157 18.68 4.06 -9.84
CA LYS A 157 20.04 3.53 -10.06
C LYS A 157 20.44 3.58 -11.52
N LYS A 158 21.73 3.83 -11.79
CA LYS A 158 22.30 3.97 -13.15
C LYS A 158 22.06 2.74 -14.05
N ASP A 159 22.02 1.55 -13.48
CA ASP A 159 21.83 0.32 -14.25
C ASP A 159 20.39 0.15 -14.76
N HIS A 160 19.41 0.72 -14.05
CA HIS A 160 18.00 0.65 -14.45
C HIS A 160 17.61 1.62 -15.58
N TYR A 161 18.51 2.50 -16.00
CA TYR A 161 18.28 3.39 -17.15
C TYR A 161 18.48 2.69 -18.50
N LYS A 162 19.21 1.58 -18.54
CA LYS A 162 19.58 0.91 -19.80
C LYS A 162 18.37 0.28 -20.51
N ASP A 163 17.32 -0.06 -19.75
CA ASP A 163 16.18 -0.84 -20.25
C ASP A 163 14.96 0.01 -20.66
N ARG A 164 15.03 1.34 -20.62
CA ARG A 164 13.91 2.20 -21.05
C ARG A 164 14.36 3.37 -21.93
N PRO A 165 13.82 3.52 -23.16
CA PRO A 165 14.08 4.71 -23.96
C PRO A 165 13.45 5.93 -23.27
N PHE A 166 14.29 6.88 -22.86
CA PHE A 166 13.87 8.09 -22.16
C PHE A 166 12.89 8.93 -22.99
N LYS A 167 11.72 9.26 -22.44
CA LYS A 167 11.00 10.48 -22.83
C LYS A 167 11.50 11.63 -21.95
N PHE A 168 12.55 12.30 -22.41
CA PHE A 168 13.09 13.49 -21.75
C PHE A 168 12.05 14.62 -21.77
N ILE A 169 11.70 15.16 -20.60
CA ILE A 169 11.13 16.51 -20.50
C ILE A 169 12.31 17.45 -20.29
N LYS A 170 12.66 18.22 -21.32
CA LYS A 170 13.52 19.39 -21.14
C LYS A 170 12.78 20.34 -20.20
N ASN A 171 13.32 20.61 -19.02
CA ASN A 171 12.85 21.73 -18.21
C ASN A 171 13.10 22.99 -19.04
N LYS A 172 12.03 23.63 -19.53
CA LYS A 172 12.13 25.00 -20.06
C LYS A 172 12.60 25.87 -18.90
N LYS A 173 13.76 26.52 -19.11
CA LYS A 173 14.27 27.59 -18.26
C LYS A 173 13.27 28.75 -18.23
#